data_AF-A0A657AL98-F1
#
_entry.id   AF-A0A657AL98-F1
#
_cell.length_a   1.000
_cell.length_b   1.000
_cell.length_c   1.000
_cell.angle_alpha   90.00
_cell.angle_beta   90.00
_cell.angle_gamma   90.00
#
_symmetry.space_group_name_H-M   'P 1'
#
loop_
_entity.id
_entity.type
_entity.pdbx_description
1 polymer ?
#
loop_
_entity_poly.entity_id
_entity_poly.type
_entity_poly.pdbx_seq_one_letter_code
_entity_poly.pdbx_strand_id
1 'polypeptide(L)'
;MKIGSSIVCLAVIFLAACSSGGNDTPDPLGINGLWSASCYYDEEYGDYNLESYIFNGYSLTASLEVYSNSLCTGQPDIEVSGSGTFTLGNTVITAGGPEAIEFDVILKIEDQTLQVADLIRVDGDSLNWGVYIDGSIRPTEIDFDETYFRQ
;
A
#
# COMPACT_ATOMS: atom_id res chain seq x y z
N MET A 1 -42.39 -6.50 65.62
CA MET A 1 -41.11 -6.93 65.03
C MET A 1 -41.28 -6.91 63.52
N LYS A 2 -40.45 -6.13 62.81
CA LYS A 2 -40.71 -5.68 61.42
C LYS A 2 -40.34 -6.73 60.38
N ILE A 3 -41.16 -6.80 59.33
CA ILE A 3 -41.06 -7.66 58.15
C ILE A 3 -39.95 -7.12 57.24
N GLY A 4 -38.95 -7.96 56.92
CA GLY A 4 -37.85 -7.62 56.03
C GLY A 4 -38.25 -7.81 54.57
N SER A 5 -38.31 -6.70 53.84
CA SER A 5 -38.58 -6.64 52.40
C SER A 5 -37.29 -6.91 51.63
N SER A 6 -37.23 -8.01 50.86
CA SER A 6 -36.11 -8.34 49.99
C SER A 6 -36.34 -7.73 48.61
N ILE A 7 -35.55 -6.71 48.27
CA ILE A 7 -35.53 -6.08 46.95
C ILE A 7 -34.65 -6.95 46.03
N VAL A 8 -35.28 -7.56 45.03
CA VAL A 8 -34.63 -8.26 43.93
C VAL A 8 -34.27 -7.22 42.86
N CYS A 9 -33.00 -6.86 42.73
CA CYS A 9 -32.50 -6.04 41.63
C CYS A 9 -32.32 -6.91 40.38
N LEU A 10 -33.29 -6.81 39.46
CA LEU A 10 -33.23 -7.37 38.12
C LEU A 10 -32.33 -6.45 37.25
N ALA A 11 -31.07 -6.84 37.06
CA ALA A 11 -30.15 -6.14 36.16
C ALA A 11 -30.42 -6.59 34.71
N VAL A 12 -31.20 -5.80 33.98
CA VAL A 12 -31.41 -5.96 32.53
C VAL A 12 -30.19 -5.39 31.82
N ILE A 13 -29.28 -6.26 31.37
CA ILE A 13 -28.15 -5.88 30.54
C ILE A 13 -28.69 -5.67 29.12
N PHE A 14 -28.90 -4.40 28.76
CA PHE A 14 -29.11 -3.99 27.38
C PHE A 14 -27.82 -4.25 26.59
N LEU A 15 -27.79 -5.35 25.84
CA LEU A 15 -26.84 -5.54 24.75
C LEU A 15 -27.20 -4.53 23.65
N ALA A 16 -26.60 -3.34 23.73
CA ALA A 16 -26.56 -2.41 22.61
C ALA A 16 -25.70 -3.06 21.51
N ALA A 17 -26.35 -3.74 20.57
CA ALA A 17 -25.76 -4.08 19.29
C ALA A 17 -25.58 -2.79 18.49
N CYS A 18 -24.49 -2.07 18.74
CA CYS A 18 -23.98 -1.08 17.79
C CYS A 18 -23.45 -1.85 16.58
N SER A 19 -24.34 -2.14 15.63
CA SER A 19 -23.97 -2.42 14.25
C SER A 19 -23.45 -1.10 13.67
N SER A 20 -22.18 -0.76 13.92
CA SER A 20 -21.51 0.26 13.13
C SER A 20 -21.42 -0.29 11.72
N GLY A 21 -22.30 0.18 10.85
CA GLY A 21 -22.16 0.02 9.41
C GLY A 21 -20.91 0.76 8.99
N GLY A 22 -19.76 0.10 9.13
CA GLY A 22 -18.51 0.51 8.52
C GLY A 22 -18.69 0.32 7.02
N ASN A 23 -18.62 1.40 6.27
CA ASN A 23 -18.23 1.30 4.87
C ASN A 23 -16.77 0.84 4.87
N ASP A 24 -16.55 -0.45 5.10
CA ASP A 24 -15.24 -1.04 5.05
C ASP A 24 -14.76 -0.94 3.60
N THR A 25 -13.77 -0.08 3.40
CA THR A 25 -13.07 -0.03 2.12
C THR A 25 -12.46 -1.41 1.91
N PRO A 26 -12.67 -2.05 0.74
CA PRO A 26 -12.07 -3.35 0.46
C PRO A 26 -10.57 -3.31 0.77
N ASP A 27 -10.06 -4.31 1.47
CA ASP A 27 -8.62 -4.43 1.72
C ASP A 27 -8.16 -5.86 1.46
N PRO A 28 -8.17 -6.29 0.19
CA PRO A 28 -7.94 -7.69 -0.15
C PRO A 28 -6.55 -8.20 0.28
N LEU A 29 -5.57 -7.30 0.45
CA LEU A 29 -4.20 -7.65 0.84
C LEU A 29 -3.75 -7.05 2.19
N GLY A 30 -4.62 -6.32 2.89
CA GLY A 30 -4.18 -5.56 4.07
C GLY A 30 -3.25 -4.40 3.72
N ILE A 31 -3.28 -3.89 2.48
CA ILE A 31 -2.33 -2.89 1.96
C ILE A 31 -2.88 -1.46 2.02
N ASN A 32 -4.13 -1.25 2.41
CA ASN A 32 -4.64 0.11 2.56
C ASN A 32 -3.74 0.95 3.49
N GLY A 33 -3.49 2.20 3.11
CA GLY A 33 -2.60 3.11 3.82
C GLY A 33 -1.48 3.70 2.96
N LEU A 34 -0.59 4.43 3.62
CA LEU A 34 0.60 5.05 3.02
C LEU A 34 1.81 4.13 3.17
N TRP A 35 2.53 3.95 2.07
CA TRP A 35 3.76 3.20 1.97
C TRP A 35 4.83 4.10 1.37
N SER A 36 6.02 4.12 1.95
CA SER A 36 7.10 4.99 1.48
C SER A 36 8.42 4.24 1.47
N ALA A 37 9.19 4.43 0.42
CA ALA A 37 10.57 3.98 0.37
C ALA A 37 11.44 4.88 1.25
N SER A 38 12.61 4.38 1.64
CA SER A 38 13.69 5.27 2.08
C SER A 38 14.28 5.99 0.87
N CYS A 39 14.90 7.15 1.08
CA CYS A 39 15.65 7.84 0.03
C CYS A 39 16.68 6.89 -0.60
N TYR A 40 16.61 6.66 -1.90
CA TYR A 40 17.50 5.75 -2.63
C TYR A 40 18.15 6.44 -3.82
N TYR A 41 19.29 5.93 -4.28
CA TYR A 41 20.02 6.48 -5.41
C TYR A 41 19.60 5.78 -6.70
N ASP A 42 19.16 6.55 -7.68
CA ASP A 42 18.86 6.06 -9.02
C ASP A 42 20.12 6.16 -9.88
N GLU A 43 20.71 5.02 -10.24
CA GLU A 43 21.95 4.98 -11.03
C GLU A 43 21.74 5.41 -12.50
N GLU A 44 20.51 5.29 -13.03
CA GLU A 44 20.21 5.63 -14.42
C GLU A 44 20.21 7.15 -14.62
N TYR A 45 19.60 7.88 -13.68
CA TYR A 45 19.49 9.34 -13.74
C TYR A 45 20.54 10.08 -12.90
N GLY A 46 21.15 9.39 -11.94
CA GLY A 46 22.22 9.93 -11.11
C GLY A 46 21.72 10.87 -10.00
N ASP A 47 20.50 10.67 -9.54
CA ASP A 47 19.81 11.46 -8.52
C ASP A 47 19.28 10.58 -7.37
N TYR A 48 18.64 11.21 -6.38
CA TYR A 48 18.07 10.52 -5.22
C TYR A 48 16.56 10.62 -5.22
N ASN A 49 15.89 9.48 -5.13
CA ASN A 49 14.45 9.39 -5.24
C ASN A 49 13.81 9.07 -3.89
N LEU A 50 12.65 9.69 -3.67
CA LEU A 50 11.73 9.36 -2.61
C LEU A 50 10.37 9.04 -3.21
N GLU A 51 9.97 7.78 -3.09
CA GLU A 51 8.70 7.30 -3.63
C GLU A 51 7.70 6.97 -2.53
N SER A 52 6.42 7.24 -2.82
CA SER A 52 5.33 6.85 -1.95
C SER A 52 4.08 6.40 -2.69
N TYR A 53 3.34 5.49 -2.05
CA TYR A 53 2.10 4.93 -2.55
C TYR A 53 1.01 4.97 -1.48
N ILE A 54 -0.17 5.45 -1.84
CA ILE A 54 -1.36 5.42 -0.99
C ILE A 54 -2.39 4.48 -1.61
N PHE A 55 -2.70 3.39 -0.92
CA PHE A 55 -3.75 2.45 -1.31
C PHE A 55 -5.03 2.73 -0.54
N ASN A 56 -6.15 2.75 -1.27
CA ASN A 56 -7.48 2.91 -0.70
C ASN A 56 -8.49 2.09 -1.53
N GLY A 57 -8.74 0.85 -1.12
CA GLY A 57 -9.55 -0.07 -1.90
C GLY A 57 -8.76 -0.59 -3.09
N TYR A 58 -9.33 -0.44 -4.28
CA TYR A 58 -8.65 -0.69 -5.55
C TYR A 58 -8.09 0.58 -6.18
N SER A 59 -8.03 1.68 -5.41
CA SER A 59 -7.46 2.96 -5.84
C SER A 59 -6.03 3.09 -5.31
N LEU A 60 -5.21 3.79 -6.10
CA LEU A 60 -3.79 4.03 -5.87
C LEU A 60 -3.50 5.51 -6.12
N THR A 61 -2.72 6.14 -5.25
CA THR A 61 -1.99 7.38 -5.56
C THR A 61 -0.50 7.09 -5.45
N ALA A 62 0.28 7.49 -6.45
CA ALA A 62 1.73 7.38 -6.47
C ALA A 62 2.36 8.77 -6.47
N SER A 63 3.48 8.93 -5.78
CA SER A 63 4.31 10.14 -5.83
C SER A 63 5.79 9.78 -5.97
N LEU A 64 6.50 10.59 -6.75
CA LEU A 64 7.94 10.56 -6.89
C LEU A 64 8.48 11.96 -6.65
N GLU A 65 9.42 12.07 -5.73
CA GLU A 65 10.20 13.28 -5.47
C GLU A 65 11.67 12.99 -5.77
N VAL A 66 12.31 13.85 -6.56
CA VAL A 66 13.72 13.70 -6.97
C VAL A 66 14.55 14.78 -6.30
N TYR A 67 15.71 14.40 -5.80
CA TYR A 67 16.62 15.24 -5.04
C TYR A 67 18.07 15.10 -5.50
N SER A 68 18.80 16.20 -5.43
CA SER A 68 20.26 16.22 -5.56
C SER A 68 21.05 15.80 -4.31
N ASN A 69 20.37 15.40 -3.22
CA ASN A 69 21.02 15.03 -1.95
C ASN A 69 20.53 13.69 -1.41
N SER A 70 21.46 12.93 -0.82
CA SER A 70 21.24 11.57 -0.32
C SER A 70 20.33 11.45 0.91
N LEU A 71 19.80 12.56 1.41
CA LEU A 71 18.88 12.58 2.53
C LEU A 71 17.44 12.88 2.07
N CYS A 72 17.23 13.19 0.79
CA CYS A 72 15.94 13.62 0.24
C CYS A 72 15.32 14.74 1.09
N THR A 73 16.14 15.74 1.46
CA THR A 73 15.70 16.86 2.29
C THR A 73 15.65 18.16 1.50
N GLY A 74 14.77 19.07 1.93
CA GLY A 74 14.59 20.38 1.29
C GLY A 74 13.49 20.35 0.23
N GLN A 75 13.58 21.27 -0.73
CA GLN A 75 12.69 21.32 -1.88
C GLN A 75 13.16 20.28 -2.91
N PRO A 76 12.28 19.39 -3.43
CA PRO A 76 12.64 18.48 -4.50
C PRO A 76 12.93 19.25 -5.80
N ASP A 77 13.86 18.72 -6.58
CA ASP A 77 14.22 19.21 -7.92
C ASP A 77 13.11 18.87 -8.94
N ILE A 78 12.47 17.71 -8.78
CA ILE A 78 11.31 17.25 -9.54
C ILE A 78 10.29 16.64 -8.57
N GLU A 79 9.01 16.93 -8.80
CA GLU A 79 7.88 16.32 -8.08
C GLU A 79 6.85 15.87 -9.10
N VAL A 80 6.53 14.58 -9.09
CA VAL A 80 5.54 13.95 -9.98
C VAL A 80 4.54 13.18 -9.12
N SER A 81 3.26 13.30 -9.44
CA SER A 81 2.22 12.48 -8.81
C SER A 81 1.22 11.94 -9.82
N GLY A 82 0.68 10.78 -9.50
CA GLY A 82 -0.32 10.10 -10.30
C GLY A 82 -1.38 9.45 -9.44
N SER A 83 -2.55 9.23 -10.04
CA SER A 83 -3.62 8.47 -9.40
C SER A 83 -4.19 7.46 -10.36
N GLY A 84 -4.68 6.35 -9.82
CA GLY A 84 -4.98 5.18 -10.62
C GLY A 84 -5.80 4.16 -9.89
N THR A 85 -5.93 3.03 -10.57
CA THR A 85 -6.56 1.84 -10.02
C THR A 85 -5.66 0.64 -10.26
N PHE A 86 -5.83 -0.39 -9.45
CA PHE A 86 -5.12 -1.65 -9.64
C PHE A 86 -6.07 -2.85 -9.58
N THR A 87 -5.62 -3.96 -10.15
CA THR A 87 -6.24 -5.27 -10.00
C THR A 87 -5.21 -6.29 -9.54
N LEU A 88 -5.69 -7.28 -8.80
CA LEU A 88 -4.88 -8.39 -8.30
C LEU A 88 -5.18 -9.63 -9.13
N GLY A 89 -4.13 -10.32 -9.55
CA GLY A 89 -4.20 -11.60 -10.26
C GLY A 89 -3.88 -12.78 -9.35
N ASN A 90 -3.14 -13.75 -9.88
CA ASN A 90 -2.82 -14.98 -9.16
C ASN A 90 -1.65 -14.78 -8.19
N THR A 91 -1.61 -15.61 -7.15
CA THR A 91 -0.38 -15.84 -6.39
C THR A 91 0.55 -16.73 -7.22
N VAL A 92 1.80 -16.30 -7.38
CA VAL A 92 2.83 -16.99 -8.16
C VAL A 92 4.07 -17.24 -7.31
N ILE A 93 4.82 -18.29 -7.65
CA ILE A 93 6.17 -18.52 -7.12
C ILE A 93 7.14 -17.86 -8.09
N THR A 94 7.89 -16.88 -7.61
CA THR A 94 8.89 -16.16 -8.42
C THR A 94 10.08 -17.05 -8.76
N ALA A 95 10.90 -16.66 -9.75
CA ALA A 95 12.10 -17.39 -10.14
C ALA A 95 13.11 -17.53 -8.97
N GLY A 96 13.12 -16.55 -8.06
CA GLY A 96 13.91 -16.57 -6.83
C GLY A 96 13.34 -17.44 -5.71
N GLY A 97 12.10 -17.93 -5.82
CA GLY A 97 11.43 -18.80 -4.84
C GLY A 97 10.34 -18.16 -3.96
N PRO A 98 10.38 -16.87 -3.59
CA PRO A 98 9.30 -16.23 -2.84
C PRO A 98 7.95 -16.25 -3.57
N GLU A 99 6.86 -16.34 -2.80
CA GLU A 99 5.50 -16.05 -3.28
C GLU A 99 5.33 -14.55 -3.52
N ALA A 100 4.63 -14.21 -4.61
CA ALA A 100 4.22 -12.87 -4.99
C ALA A 100 2.82 -12.89 -5.60
N ILE A 101 2.21 -11.72 -5.77
CA ILE A 101 0.87 -11.56 -6.35
C ILE A 101 0.99 -10.74 -7.62
N GLU A 102 0.37 -11.22 -8.71
CA GLU A 102 0.24 -10.44 -9.93
C GLU A 102 -0.51 -9.13 -9.66
N PHE A 103 0.08 -8.02 -10.07
CA PHE A 103 -0.40 -6.68 -9.78
C PHE A 103 -0.47 -5.89 -11.07
N ASP A 104 -1.67 -5.50 -11.50
CA ASP A 104 -1.85 -4.71 -12.72
C ASP A 104 -2.35 -3.32 -12.36
N VAL A 105 -1.67 -2.30 -12.87
CA VAL A 105 -1.88 -0.91 -12.52
C VAL A 105 -2.26 -0.09 -13.74
N ILE A 106 -3.23 0.79 -13.57
CA ILE A 106 -3.53 1.86 -14.51
C ILE A 106 -3.33 3.17 -13.76
N LEU A 107 -2.26 3.89 -14.07
CA LEU A 107 -1.91 5.19 -13.48
C LEU A 107 -2.18 6.31 -14.47
N LYS A 108 -2.74 7.41 -13.97
CA LYS A 108 -2.84 8.68 -14.70
C LYS A 108 -1.86 9.66 -14.08
N ILE A 109 -0.92 10.11 -14.89
CA ILE A 109 0.10 11.09 -14.53
C ILE A 109 -0.04 12.23 -15.54
N GLU A 110 -0.46 13.40 -15.07
CA GLU A 110 -0.82 14.53 -15.93
C GLU A 110 -1.81 14.12 -17.05
N ASP A 111 -1.43 14.31 -18.32
CA ASP A 111 -2.22 13.95 -19.51
C ASP A 111 -1.92 12.55 -20.04
N GLN A 112 -1.09 11.77 -19.34
CA GLN A 112 -0.68 10.42 -19.74
C GLN A 112 -1.39 9.35 -18.92
N THR A 113 -1.61 8.19 -19.54
CA THR A 113 -2.08 6.98 -18.87
C THR A 113 -1.04 5.89 -19.06
N LEU A 114 -0.46 5.44 -17.95
CA LEU A 114 0.47 4.33 -17.89
C LEU A 114 -0.29 3.07 -17.48
N GLN A 115 -0.01 1.95 -18.16
CA GLN A 115 -0.45 0.63 -17.74
C GLN A 115 0.79 -0.19 -17.42
N VAL A 116 0.83 -0.75 -16.22
CA VAL A 116 1.98 -1.54 -15.73
C VAL A 116 1.48 -2.91 -15.29
N ALA A 117 2.15 -3.96 -15.77
CA ALA A 117 1.98 -5.31 -15.24
C ALA A 117 3.19 -5.65 -14.35
N ASP A 118 2.95 -5.92 -13.07
CA ASP A 118 3.99 -6.09 -12.06
C ASP A 118 3.72 -7.30 -11.12
N LEU A 119 4.62 -7.55 -10.19
CA LEU A 119 4.44 -8.41 -9.04
C LEU A 119 4.53 -7.57 -7.76
N ILE A 120 3.74 -7.91 -6.75
CA ILE A 120 3.94 -7.38 -5.41
C ILE A 120 4.11 -8.49 -4.40
N ARG A 121 4.92 -8.22 -3.38
CA ARG A 121 5.03 -9.04 -2.17
C ARG A 121 4.81 -8.14 -0.96
N VAL A 122 3.96 -8.60 -0.06
CA VAL A 122 3.66 -7.92 1.21
C VAL A 122 4.02 -8.87 2.34
N ASP A 123 4.86 -8.41 3.25
CA ASP A 123 5.29 -9.15 4.44
C ASP A 123 5.22 -8.23 5.67
N GLY A 124 4.07 -8.28 6.37
CA GLY A 124 3.77 -7.37 7.48
C GLY A 124 3.70 -5.91 7.03
N ASP A 125 4.67 -5.11 7.45
CA ASP A 125 4.79 -3.67 7.15
C ASP A 125 5.83 -3.38 6.05
N SER A 126 6.23 -4.40 5.29
CA SER A 126 7.10 -4.27 4.11
C SER A 126 6.35 -4.62 2.83
N LEU A 127 6.52 -3.79 1.81
CA LEU A 127 6.03 -3.98 0.45
C LEU A 127 7.21 -3.91 -0.51
N ASN A 128 7.28 -4.89 -1.42
CA ASN A 128 8.29 -4.99 -2.47
C ASN A 128 7.60 -5.17 -3.83
N TRP A 129 8.14 -4.52 -4.85
CA TRP A 129 7.70 -4.64 -6.25
C TRP A 129 8.46 -5.74 -6.98
N GLY A 130 8.08 -6.01 -8.22
CA GLY A 130 8.89 -6.82 -9.11
C GLY A 130 10.10 -6.04 -9.61
N VAL A 131 11.18 -6.75 -9.98
CA VAL A 131 12.35 -6.12 -10.62
C VAL A 131 11.89 -5.49 -11.94
N TYR A 132 11.93 -4.17 -12.04
CA TYR A 132 11.45 -3.47 -13.22
C TYR A 132 12.23 -3.87 -14.48
N ILE A 133 11.51 -4.18 -15.56
CA ILE A 133 12.09 -4.51 -16.88
C ILE A 133 11.57 -3.53 -17.92
N ASP A 134 10.26 -3.53 -18.09
CA ASP A 134 9.48 -2.65 -18.95
C ASP A 134 8.04 -2.69 -18.43
N GLY A 135 7.33 -1.56 -18.46
CA GLY A 135 5.94 -1.49 -18.00
C GLY A 135 4.98 -2.44 -18.74
N SER A 136 5.37 -2.94 -19.92
CA SER A 136 4.56 -3.89 -20.70
C SER A 136 4.81 -5.38 -20.38
N ILE A 137 5.85 -5.70 -19.62
CA ILE A 137 6.28 -7.08 -19.33
C ILE A 137 6.20 -7.34 -17.82
N ARG A 138 5.37 -8.30 -17.42
CA ARG A 138 5.33 -8.72 -16.01
C ARG A 138 6.68 -9.31 -15.60
N PRO A 139 7.32 -8.82 -14.52
CA PRO A 139 8.57 -9.37 -14.03
C PRO A 139 8.39 -10.77 -13.44
N THR A 140 9.49 -11.48 -13.28
CA THR A 140 9.53 -12.85 -12.73
C THR A 140 10.21 -12.94 -11.37
N GLU A 141 10.76 -11.83 -10.88
CA GLU A 141 11.52 -11.70 -9.63
C GLU A 141 11.00 -10.51 -8.82
N ILE A 142 11.15 -10.56 -7.49
CA ILE A 142 10.86 -9.46 -6.58
C ILE A 142 12.12 -8.65 -6.33
N ASP A 143 12.00 -7.33 -6.36
CA ASP A 143 13.04 -6.40 -5.97
C ASP A 143 13.06 -6.26 -4.44
N PHE A 144 14.14 -6.74 -3.83
CA PHE A 144 14.36 -6.62 -2.39
C PHE A 144 15.33 -5.48 -2.02
N ASP A 145 15.95 -4.85 -3.02
CA ASP A 145 16.83 -3.70 -2.82
C ASP A 145 16.00 -2.43 -2.57
N GLU A 146 14.79 -2.38 -3.15
CA GLU A 146 13.80 -1.33 -2.91
C GLU A 146 12.62 -1.85 -2.07
N THR A 147 12.54 -1.41 -0.81
CA THR A 147 11.46 -1.79 0.12
C THR A 147 10.71 -0.57 0.60
N TYR A 148 9.38 -0.67 0.57
CA TYR A 148 8.45 0.34 1.05
C TYR A 148 7.92 -0.07 2.41
N PHE A 149 7.90 0.90 3.33
CA PHE A 149 7.43 0.69 4.69
C PHE A 149 6.13 1.43 4.92
N ARG A 150 5.20 0.77 5.60
CA ARG A 150 3.96 1.38 6.08
C ARG A 150 4.28 2.54 7.04
N GLN A 151 3.59 3.66 6.88
CA GLN A 151 3.71 4.86 7.72
C GLN A 151 2.63 4.95 8.80
#